data_AF-A0A9E2D4M7-F1
#
_entry.id   AF-A0A9E2D4M7-F1
#
_cell.length_a   1.000
_cell.length_b   1.000
_cell.length_c   1.000
_cell.angle_alpha   90.00
_cell.angle_beta   90.00
_cell.angle_gamma   90.00
#
_symmetry.space_group_name_H-M   'P 1'
#
loop_
_entity.id
_entity.type
_entity.pdbx_description
1 polymer ?
#
loop_
_entity_poly.entity_id
_entity_poly.type
_entity_poly.pdbx_seq_one_letter_code
_entity_poly.pdbx_strand_id
1 'polypeptide(L)'
;MSKSKTLIVLSLVVMLMAFSTQAFAFGKNKFEQEVETETAAIKLVREVQRGGYDVISTEELKKMIDSGKDMLIVDTMPYDSSYKKEHIPGAKQFLFPIPDMAQWDTKETDGKTMEDYAALLGPDKDKTIVVYCGFVKCTRSHNGAEWAKKLGYKNVLRQPGGIFAWKGAGYPVESVK
;
A
#
# COMPACT_ATOMS: atom_id res chain seq x y z
N MET A 1 0.34 68.23 -1.59
CA MET A 1 -0.31 67.00 -1.08
C MET A 1 -0.64 66.01 -2.21
N SER A 2 0.35 65.50 -2.97
CA SER A 2 0.03 64.69 -4.18
C SER A 2 0.92 63.47 -4.41
N LYS A 3 2.24 63.50 -4.14
CA LYS A 3 3.12 62.37 -4.50
C LYS A 3 3.17 61.21 -3.47
N SER A 4 3.07 61.52 -2.18
CA SER A 4 3.16 60.52 -1.09
C SER A 4 1.91 59.61 -0.99
N LYS A 5 0.72 60.15 -1.24
CA LYS A 5 -0.52 59.36 -1.25
C LYS A 5 -0.57 58.40 -2.44
N THR A 6 -0.08 58.81 -3.60
CA THR A 6 -0.02 57.95 -4.80
C THR A 6 0.96 56.79 -4.64
N LEU A 7 2.13 57.01 -4.03
CA LEU A 7 3.09 55.93 -3.76
C LEU A 7 2.52 54.89 -2.78
N ILE A 8 1.87 55.34 -1.70
CA ILE A 8 1.28 54.44 -0.69
C ILE A 8 0.13 53.62 -1.29
N VAL A 9 -0.70 54.23 -2.14
CA VAL A 9 -1.79 53.52 -2.84
C VAL A 9 -1.23 52.51 -3.85
N LEU A 10 -0.17 52.83 -4.58
CA LEU A 10 0.48 51.89 -5.50
C LEU A 10 1.09 50.70 -4.75
N SER A 11 1.74 50.93 -3.60
CA SER A 11 2.32 49.87 -2.77
C SER A 11 1.27 48.95 -2.16
N LEU A 12 0.12 49.49 -1.73
CA LEU A 12 -1.01 48.70 -1.22
C LEU A 12 -1.68 47.87 -2.31
N VAL A 13 -1.82 48.41 -3.52
CA VAL A 13 -2.40 47.68 -4.67
C VAL A 13 -1.47 46.56 -5.14
N VAL A 14 -0.15 46.77 -5.15
CA VAL A 14 0.81 45.70 -5.48
C VAL A 14 0.86 44.62 -4.39
N MET A 15 0.73 44.97 -3.11
CA MET A 15 0.59 43.98 -2.03
C MET A 15 -0.72 43.19 -2.15
N LEU A 16 -1.85 43.84 -2.46
CA LEU A 16 -3.13 43.18 -2.65
C LEU A 16 -3.16 42.27 -3.89
N MET A 17 -2.44 42.60 -4.96
CA MET A 17 -2.27 41.73 -6.12
C MET A 17 -1.26 40.58 -5.89
N ALA A 18 -0.30 40.74 -4.97
CA ALA A 18 0.63 39.67 -4.59
C ALA A 18 -0.01 38.63 -3.65
N PHE A 19 -1.09 38.97 -2.95
CA PHE A 19 -1.84 38.02 -2.11
C PHE A 19 -2.97 37.28 -2.84
N SER A 20 -3.38 37.70 -4.04
CA SER A 20 -4.44 37.02 -4.79
C SER A 20 -3.97 35.80 -5.59
N THR A 21 -2.67 35.56 -5.71
CA THR A 21 -2.12 34.42 -6.48
C THR A 21 -1.69 33.23 -5.62
N GLN A 22 -1.84 33.29 -4.30
CA GLN A 22 -1.42 32.21 -3.40
C GLN A 22 -2.51 31.15 -3.11
N ALA A 23 -3.72 31.30 -3.67
CA ALA A 23 -4.86 30.45 -3.30
C ALA A 23 -5.05 29.18 -4.17
N PHE A 24 -4.21 28.91 -5.19
CA PHE A 24 -4.47 27.84 -6.16
C PHE A 24 -3.35 26.81 -6.39
N ALA A 25 -2.36 26.68 -5.49
CA ALA A 25 -1.19 25.86 -5.79
C ALA A 25 -0.79 24.81 -4.74
N PHE A 26 -1.72 24.24 -3.95
CA PHE A 26 -1.39 23.11 -3.07
C PHE A 26 -2.56 22.12 -2.95
N GLY A 27 -2.74 21.27 -3.97
CA GLY A 27 -3.62 20.10 -3.90
C GLY A 27 -4.41 19.87 -5.18
N LYS A 28 -4.61 18.59 -5.53
CA LYS A 28 -5.55 18.20 -6.60
C LYS A 28 -6.95 18.62 -6.21
N ASN A 29 -7.75 19.06 -7.18
CA ASN A 29 -9.13 19.43 -6.89
C ASN A 29 -9.99 18.17 -6.61
N LYS A 30 -11.19 18.34 -6.05
CA LYS A 30 -12.06 17.20 -5.68
C LYS A 30 -12.40 16.27 -6.85
N PHE A 31 -12.48 16.79 -8.08
CA PHE A 31 -12.80 16.00 -9.25
C PHE A 31 -11.59 15.15 -9.69
N GLU A 32 -10.38 15.71 -9.63
CA GLU A 32 -9.14 14.96 -9.89
C GLU A 32 -8.91 13.85 -8.84
N GLN A 33 -9.20 14.14 -7.57
CA GLN A 33 -9.12 13.15 -6.49
C GLN A 33 -10.13 12.00 -6.69
N GLU A 34 -11.35 12.32 -7.16
CA GLU A 34 -12.36 11.31 -7.47
C GLU A 34 -11.89 10.39 -8.60
N VAL A 35 -11.34 10.94 -9.70
CA VAL A 35 -10.81 10.16 -10.82
C VAL A 35 -9.70 9.21 -10.36
N GLU A 36 -8.82 9.65 -9.47
CA GLU A 36 -7.79 8.77 -8.89
C GLU A 36 -8.37 7.66 -8.03
N THR A 37 -9.38 7.97 -7.23
CA THR A 37 -10.07 7.01 -6.37
C THR A 37 -10.76 5.95 -7.21
N GLU A 38 -11.52 6.35 -8.23
CA GLU A 38 -12.17 5.45 -9.18
C GLU A 38 -11.13 4.56 -9.87
N THR A 39 -10.06 5.15 -10.41
CA THR A 39 -9.00 4.41 -11.12
C THR A 39 -8.35 3.36 -10.21
N ALA A 40 -8.02 3.73 -8.97
CA ALA A 40 -7.43 2.82 -8.00
C ALA A 40 -8.40 1.71 -7.58
N ALA A 41 -9.67 2.03 -7.36
CA ALA A 41 -10.71 1.07 -6.99
C ALA A 41 -10.96 0.05 -8.11
N ILE A 42 -11.12 0.51 -9.36
CA ILE A 42 -11.32 -0.38 -10.51
C ILE A 42 -10.10 -1.28 -10.73
N LYS A 43 -8.88 -0.74 -10.62
CA LYS A 43 -7.65 -1.53 -10.69
C LYS A 43 -7.63 -2.62 -9.62
N LEU A 44 -7.89 -2.26 -8.36
CA LEU A 44 -7.92 -3.21 -7.25
C LEU A 44 -8.96 -4.31 -7.46
N VAL A 45 -10.20 -3.96 -7.84
CA VAL A 45 -11.27 -4.94 -8.10
C VAL A 45 -10.87 -5.91 -9.20
N ARG A 46 -10.27 -5.43 -10.30
CA ARG A 46 -9.79 -6.29 -11.39
C ARG A 46 -8.65 -7.22 -10.96
N GLU A 47 -7.72 -6.73 -10.15
CA GLU A 47 -6.64 -7.54 -9.56
C GLU A 47 -7.20 -8.64 -8.66
N VAL A 48 -8.16 -8.31 -7.79
CA VAL A 48 -8.86 -9.25 -6.88
C VAL A 48 -9.58 -10.33 -7.69
N GLN A 49 -10.40 -9.94 -8.67
CA GLN A 49 -11.15 -10.86 -9.52
C GLN A 49 -10.23 -11.80 -10.30
N ARG A 50 -9.17 -11.27 -10.92
CA ARG A 50 -8.20 -12.08 -11.66
C ARG A 50 -7.38 -13.00 -10.75
N GLY A 51 -7.00 -12.50 -9.59
CA GLY A 51 -6.16 -13.24 -8.64
C GLY A 51 -6.90 -14.32 -7.85
N GLY A 52 -8.24 -14.25 -7.80
CA GLY A 52 -9.07 -15.24 -7.11
C GLY A 52 -8.92 -15.25 -5.59
N TYR A 53 -8.51 -14.12 -5.00
CA TYR A 53 -8.38 -13.91 -3.56
C TYR A 53 -9.34 -12.80 -3.11
N ASP A 54 -9.54 -12.64 -1.80
CA ASP A 54 -10.38 -11.57 -1.23
C ASP A 54 -9.53 -10.44 -0.62
N VAL A 55 -10.18 -9.37 -0.18
CA VAL A 55 -9.52 -8.24 0.51
C VAL A 55 -9.93 -8.14 1.97
N ILE A 56 -9.03 -7.58 2.77
CA ILE A 56 -9.29 -7.24 4.17
C ILE A 56 -8.87 -5.78 4.42
N SER A 57 -9.64 -5.04 5.20
CA SER A 57 -9.28 -3.69 5.62
C SER A 57 -8.18 -3.70 6.69
N THR A 58 -7.53 -2.55 6.89
CA THR A 58 -6.54 -2.37 7.97
C THR A 58 -7.15 -2.66 9.34
N GLU A 59 -8.38 -2.20 9.59
CA GLU A 59 -9.07 -2.37 10.86
C GLU A 59 -9.44 -3.84 11.11
N GLU A 60 -9.95 -4.53 10.09
CA GLU A 60 -10.27 -5.96 10.21
C GLU A 60 -9.01 -6.79 10.47
N LEU A 61 -7.89 -6.49 9.78
CA LEU A 61 -6.61 -7.15 10.04
C LEU A 61 -6.15 -6.90 11.48
N LYS A 62 -6.24 -5.66 11.96
CA LYS A 62 -5.91 -5.32 13.36
C LYS A 62 -6.76 -6.11 14.35
N LYS A 63 -8.07 -6.21 14.12
CA LYS A 63 -8.98 -7.02 14.95
C LYS A 63 -8.59 -8.50 14.94
N MET A 64 -8.22 -9.07 13.78
CA MET A 64 -7.76 -10.45 13.71
C MET A 64 -6.48 -10.65 14.54
N ILE A 65 -5.52 -9.73 14.45
CA ILE A 65 -4.27 -9.76 15.23
C ILE A 65 -4.59 -9.69 16.73
N ASP A 66 -5.41 -8.73 17.15
CA ASP A 66 -5.75 -8.52 18.57
C ASP A 66 -6.52 -9.69 19.18
N SER A 67 -7.32 -10.38 18.36
CA SER A 67 -8.04 -11.58 18.78
C SER A 67 -7.16 -12.83 18.90
N GLY A 68 -5.88 -12.75 18.46
CA GLY A 68 -4.98 -13.90 18.43
C GLY A 68 -5.38 -14.98 17.41
N LYS A 69 -6.12 -14.61 16.36
CA LYS A 69 -6.52 -15.55 15.30
C LYS A 69 -5.27 -16.13 14.64
N ASP A 70 -5.21 -17.46 14.51
CA ASP A 70 -4.12 -18.10 13.77
C ASP A 70 -4.20 -17.76 12.28
N MET A 71 -3.14 -17.15 11.77
CA MET A 71 -2.99 -16.73 10.39
C MET A 71 -1.51 -16.49 10.08
N LEU A 72 -1.19 -16.39 8.80
CA LEU A 72 0.12 -15.93 8.33
C LEU A 72 -0.01 -14.57 7.68
N ILE A 73 0.80 -13.61 8.10
CA ILE A 73 0.87 -12.28 7.48
C ILE A 73 2.15 -12.22 6.64
N VAL A 74 2.05 -11.83 5.38
CA VAL A 74 3.18 -11.79 4.42
C VAL A 74 3.40 -10.37 3.92
N ASP A 75 4.58 -9.83 4.19
CA ASP A 75 5.09 -8.60 3.58
C ASP A 75 5.79 -8.91 2.26
N THR A 76 5.33 -8.29 1.18
CA THR A 76 5.87 -8.51 -0.17
C THR A 76 6.94 -7.51 -0.63
N MET A 77 7.36 -6.61 0.26
CA MET A 77 8.35 -5.56 -0.02
C MET A 77 9.79 -6.06 0.19
N PRO A 78 10.81 -5.35 -0.36
CA PRO A 78 12.21 -5.73 -0.17
C PRO A 78 12.62 -5.78 1.31
N TYR A 79 13.47 -6.76 1.65
CA TYR A 79 13.86 -6.99 3.04
C TYR A 79 14.61 -5.81 3.65
N ASP A 80 15.76 -5.44 3.09
CA ASP A 80 16.64 -4.43 3.68
C ASP A 80 16.09 -3.00 3.61
N SER A 81 15.48 -2.64 2.48
CA SER A 81 15.07 -1.26 2.23
C SER A 81 13.69 -0.94 2.82
N SER A 82 12.87 -1.95 3.17
CA SER A 82 11.52 -1.79 3.72
C SER A 82 11.31 -2.62 4.99
N TYR A 83 11.14 -3.94 4.88
CA TYR A 83 10.68 -4.81 5.97
C TYR A 83 11.54 -4.68 7.23
N LYS A 84 12.87 -4.64 7.08
CA LYS A 84 13.82 -4.53 8.20
C LYS A 84 13.55 -3.30 9.06
N LYS A 85 13.17 -2.18 8.43
CA LYS A 85 12.93 -0.91 9.13
C LYS A 85 11.61 -0.94 9.89
N GLU A 86 10.54 -1.31 9.20
CA GLU A 86 9.18 -1.33 9.73
C GLU A 86 8.33 -2.35 8.98
N HIS A 87 7.55 -3.15 9.71
CA HIS A 87 6.55 -4.09 9.18
C HIS A 87 5.36 -4.25 10.13
N ILE A 88 4.26 -4.83 9.63
CA ILE A 88 3.11 -5.17 10.46
C ILE A 88 3.55 -6.26 11.46
N PRO A 89 3.19 -6.16 12.75
CA PRO A 89 3.63 -7.13 13.76
C PRO A 89 3.34 -8.58 13.39
N GLY A 90 4.34 -9.45 13.57
CA GLY A 90 4.25 -10.88 13.27
C GLY A 90 4.32 -11.25 11.78
N ALA A 91 4.47 -10.27 10.87
CA ALA A 91 4.63 -10.55 9.45
C ALA A 91 5.88 -11.38 9.16
N LYS A 92 5.88 -12.08 8.03
CA LYS A 92 7.04 -12.71 7.40
C LYS A 92 7.30 -12.07 6.04
N GLN A 93 8.57 -11.93 5.67
CA GLN A 93 8.93 -11.28 4.41
C GLN A 93 9.09 -12.29 3.27
N PHE A 94 8.53 -11.95 2.10
CA PHE A 94 8.84 -12.61 0.83
C PHE A 94 8.69 -11.65 -0.34
N LEU A 95 9.78 -11.32 -1.04
CA LEU A 95 9.76 -10.33 -2.12
C LEU A 95 8.92 -10.81 -3.32
N PHE A 96 8.06 -9.93 -3.83
CA PHE A 96 7.44 -10.05 -5.16
C PHE A 96 7.66 -8.75 -5.96
N PRO A 97 7.73 -8.80 -7.30
CA PRO A 97 7.94 -7.63 -8.16
C PRO A 97 6.74 -6.67 -8.20
N ILE A 98 6.97 -5.45 -8.70
CA ILE A 98 5.91 -4.50 -9.03
C ILE A 98 5.20 -4.91 -10.33
N PRO A 99 5.89 -5.20 -11.45
CA PRO A 99 5.21 -5.76 -12.62
C PRO A 99 4.47 -7.07 -12.29
N ASP A 100 3.42 -7.38 -13.05
CA ASP A 100 2.71 -8.65 -12.92
C ASP A 100 3.66 -9.83 -13.21
N MET A 101 3.62 -10.84 -12.34
CA MET A 101 4.49 -12.00 -12.42
C MET A 101 3.70 -13.21 -12.94
N ALA A 102 3.46 -13.24 -14.25
CA ALA A 102 2.71 -14.31 -14.90
C ALA A 102 3.40 -15.69 -14.78
N GLN A 103 4.72 -15.70 -14.83
CA GLN A 103 5.57 -16.86 -14.60
C GLN A 103 6.55 -16.56 -13.47
N TRP A 104 6.97 -17.60 -12.74
CA TRP A 104 7.91 -17.43 -11.65
C TRP A 104 9.29 -17.05 -12.19
N ASP A 105 9.85 -15.93 -11.73
CA ASP A 105 11.23 -15.53 -12.01
C ASP A 105 11.95 -15.27 -10.68
N THR A 106 12.97 -16.08 -10.39
CA THR A 106 13.75 -15.95 -9.15
C THR A 106 14.52 -14.64 -9.06
N LYS A 107 14.79 -13.97 -10.19
CA LYS A 107 15.44 -12.66 -10.20
C LYS A 107 14.57 -11.56 -9.57
N GLU A 108 13.26 -11.76 -9.58
CA GLU A 108 12.28 -10.80 -9.07
C GLU A 108 11.86 -11.08 -7.61
N THR A 109 12.41 -12.14 -7.00
CA THR A 109 12.05 -12.65 -5.67
C THR A 109 13.28 -12.82 -4.74
N ASP A 110 14.33 -12.03 -4.95
CA ASP A 110 15.62 -12.14 -4.23
C ASP A 110 16.25 -13.54 -4.33
N GLY A 111 16.11 -14.20 -5.48
CA GLY A 111 16.62 -15.54 -5.73
C GLY A 111 15.74 -16.67 -5.18
N LYS A 112 14.63 -16.37 -4.50
CA LYS A 112 13.76 -17.37 -3.86
C LYS A 112 12.86 -18.07 -4.89
N THR A 113 12.76 -19.37 -4.76
CA THR A 113 11.95 -20.25 -5.61
C THR A 113 10.47 -20.24 -5.23
N MET A 114 9.64 -20.83 -6.08
CA MET A 114 8.23 -21.04 -5.76
C MET A 114 8.06 -21.97 -4.55
N GLU A 115 8.97 -22.93 -4.40
CA GLU A 115 9.05 -23.86 -3.28
C GLU A 115 9.38 -23.14 -1.97
N ASP A 116 10.28 -22.15 -2.01
CA ASP A 116 10.58 -21.31 -0.83
C ASP A 116 9.35 -20.52 -0.39
N TYR A 117 8.55 -20.03 -1.34
CA TYR A 117 7.29 -19.36 -1.01
C TYR A 117 6.28 -20.33 -0.42
N ALA A 118 6.12 -21.51 -1.03
CA ALA A 118 5.25 -22.55 -0.50
C ALA A 118 5.67 -23.00 0.91
N ALA A 119 6.96 -23.10 1.18
CA ALA A 119 7.51 -23.43 2.49
C ALA A 119 7.22 -22.34 3.53
N LEU A 120 7.33 -21.06 3.16
CA LEU A 120 6.94 -19.94 4.03
C LEU A 120 5.44 -19.95 4.34
N LEU A 121 4.60 -20.27 3.35
CA LEU A 121 3.15 -20.35 3.52
C LEU A 121 2.71 -21.55 4.37
N GLY A 122 3.50 -22.64 4.38
CA GLY A 122 3.29 -23.82 5.20
C GLY A 122 2.39 -24.89 4.55
N PRO A 123 2.31 -26.10 5.11
CA PRO A 123 1.60 -27.22 4.46
C PRO A 123 0.07 -27.09 4.46
N ASP A 124 -0.49 -26.33 5.41
CA ASP A 124 -1.93 -26.18 5.57
C ASP A 124 -2.53 -25.22 4.53
N LYS A 125 -3.28 -25.76 3.57
CA LYS A 125 -3.95 -25.01 2.50
C LYS A 125 -5.20 -24.26 2.97
N ASP A 126 -5.70 -24.57 4.16
CA ASP A 126 -6.85 -23.92 4.79
C ASP A 126 -6.41 -22.80 5.75
N LYS A 127 -5.11 -22.64 6.02
CA LYS A 127 -4.60 -21.53 6.82
C LYS A 127 -4.98 -20.18 6.20
N THR A 128 -5.42 -19.25 7.05
CA THR A 128 -5.66 -17.86 6.62
C THR A 128 -4.34 -17.18 6.33
N ILE A 129 -4.17 -16.66 5.11
CA ILE A 129 -2.98 -15.92 4.67
C ILE A 129 -3.41 -14.50 4.34
N VAL A 130 -2.75 -13.51 4.95
CA VAL A 130 -2.93 -12.09 4.65
C VAL A 130 -1.67 -11.55 4.00
N VAL A 131 -1.77 -11.05 2.77
CA VAL A 131 -0.65 -10.52 2.00
C VAL A 131 -0.76 -9.00 1.90
N TYR A 132 0.33 -8.27 2.14
CA TYR A 132 0.34 -6.81 2.05
C TYR A 132 1.64 -6.27 1.41
N CYS A 133 1.61 -4.99 1.05
CA CYS A 133 2.79 -4.25 0.59
C CYS A 133 2.77 -2.80 1.11
N GLY A 134 3.21 -1.82 0.33
CA GLY A 134 3.28 -0.43 0.79
C GLY A 134 1.93 0.27 0.92
N PHE A 135 1.12 0.21 -0.14
CA PHE A 135 -0.08 1.05 -0.34
C PHE A 135 -0.94 0.51 -1.50
N VAL A 136 -2.15 1.06 -1.70
CA VAL A 136 -3.17 0.54 -2.63
C VAL A 136 -2.68 0.38 -4.08
N LYS A 137 -1.92 1.36 -4.59
CA LYS A 137 -1.39 1.32 -5.97
C LYS A 137 -0.27 0.27 -6.15
N CYS A 138 0.36 -0.20 -5.07
CA CYS A 138 1.42 -1.20 -5.12
C CYS A 138 0.87 -2.60 -5.41
N THR A 139 1.49 -3.26 -6.39
CA THR A 139 1.07 -4.55 -6.98
C THR A 139 1.84 -5.75 -6.45
N ARG A 140 2.89 -5.56 -5.64
CA ARG A 140 3.66 -6.67 -5.05
C ARG A 140 2.77 -7.66 -4.29
N SER A 141 1.80 -7.12 -3.53
CA SER A 141 0.85 -7.92 -2.76
C SER A 141 -0.22 -8.61 -3.61
N HIS A 142 -0.52 -8.08 -4.80
CA HIS A 142 -1.34 -8.80 -5.79
C HIS A 142 -0.62 -10.07 -6.24
N ASN A 143 0.65 -9.95 -6.67
CA ASN A 143 1.45 -11.08 -7.12
C ASN A 143 1.56 -12.15 -6.02
N GLY A 144 1.89 -11.77 -4.79
CA GLY A 144 1.97 -12.73 -3.68
C GLY A 144 0.65 -13.45 -3.41
N ALA A 145 -0.45 -12.72 -3.36
CA ALA A 145 -1.77 -13.31 -3.14
C ALA A 145 -2.21 -14.23 -4.31
N GLU A 146 -1.97 -13.82 -5.56
CA GLU A 146 -2.27 -14.63 -6.75
C GLU A 146 -1.43 -15.92 -6.75
N TRP A 147 -0.14 -15.86 -6.42
CA TRP A 147 0.71 -17.05 -6.34
C TRP A 147 0.30 -17.98 -5.20
N ALA A 148 -0.12 -17.45 -4.05
CA ALA A 148 -0.72 -18.28 -3.00
C ALA A 148 -1.99 -18.98 -3.51
N LYS A 149 -2.88 -18.31 -4.25
CA LYS A 149 -4.03 -18.97 -4.87
C LYS A 149 -3.62 -20.05 -5.88
N LYS A 150 -2.65 -19.78 -6.75
CA LYS A 150 -2.10 -20.75 -7.72
C LYS A 150 -1.50 -21.99 -7.03
N LEU A 151 -0.92 -21.82 -5.85
CA LEU A 151 -0.38 -22.89 -5.00
C LEU A 151 -1.44 -23.63 -4.16
N GLY A 152 -2.72 -23.33 -4.37
CA GLY A 152 -3.85 -24.06 -3.80
C GLY A 152 -4.34 -23.58 -2.43
N TYR A 153 -3.85 -22.45 -1.91
CA TYR A 153 -4.34 -21.90 -0.64
C TYR A 153 -5.76 -21.34 -0.81
N LYS A 154 -6.65 -21.71 0.12
CA LYS A 154 -8.07 -21.39 0.00
C LYS A 154 -8.39 -20.01 0.55
N ASN A 155 -7.84 -19.69 1.72
CA ASN A 155 -8.17 -18.49 2.51
C ASN A 155 -7.10 -17.41 2.36
N VAL A 156 -7.01 -16.82 1.17
CA VAL A 156 -6.03 -15.76 0.88
C VAL A 156 -6.72 -14.40 0.85
N LEU A 157 -6.20 -13.49 1.66
CA LEU A 157 -6.66 -12.11 1.79
C LEU A 157 -5.53 -11.16 1.41
N ARG A 158 -5.82 -10.09 0.70
CA ARG A 158 -4.90 -8.97 0.50
C ARG A 158 -5.32 -7.80 1.38
N GLN A 159 -4.40 -7.22 2.14
CA GLN A 159 -4.62 -5.93 2.80
C GLN A 159 -4.08 -4.82 1.88
N PRO A 160 -4.93 -4.09 1.12
CA PRO A 160 -4.46 -3.25 0.03
C PRO A 160 -3.80 -1.96 0.52
N GLY A 161 -4.25 -1.45 1.67
CA GLY A 161 -3.73 -0.22 2.27
C GLY A 161 -2.26 -0.30 2.68
N GLY A 162 -1.73 -1.51 2.84
CA GLY A 162 -0.36 -1.79 3.18
C GLY A 162 0.09 -1.21 4.52
N ILE A 163 1.41 -1.16 4.70
CA ILE A 163 2.03 -0.54 5.88
C ILE A 163 1.70 0.95 5.97
N PHE A 164 1.39 1.64 4.86
CA PHE A 164 1.04 3.06 4.90
C PHE A 164 -0.31 3.29 5.59
N ALA A 165 -1.34 2.51 5.23
CA ALA A 165 -2.62 2.61 5.91
C ALA A 165 -2.53 2.11 7.36
N TRP A 166 -1.70 1.10 7.63
CA TRP A 166 -1.43 0.61 8.99
C TRP A 166 -0.85 1.70 9.89
N LYS A 167 0.20 2.39 9.42
CA LYS A 167 0.81 3.53 10.12
C LYS A 167 -0.15 4.72 10.19
N GLY A 168 -0.90 5.00 9.13
CA GLY A 168 -1.90 6.05 9.09
C GLY A 168 -3.02 5.86 10.12
N ALA A 169 -3.34 4.61 10.46
CA ALA A 169 -4.26 4.27 11.54
C ALA A 169 -3.63 4.33 12.95
N GLY A 170 -2.34 4.64 13.06
CA GLY A 170 -1.63 4.73 14.34
C GLY A 170 -1.34 3.37 14.99
N TYR A 171 -1.37 2.28 14.24
CA TYR A 171 -1.10 0.95 14.77
C TYR A 171 0.41 0.67 14.92
N PRO A 172 0.80 -0.15 15.92
CA PRO A 172 2.21 -0.43 16.19
C PRO A 172 2.86 -1.20 15.05
N VAL A 173 4.15 -0.95 14.83
CA VAL A 173 4.99 -1.65 13.85
C VAL A 173 6.13 -2.38 14.54
N GLU A 174 6.62 -3.43 13.90
CA GLU A 174 7.84 -4.14 14.31
C GLU A 174 9.00 -3.78 13.39
N SER A 175 10.22 -4.03 13.84
CA SER A 175 11.45 -3.87 13.07
C SER A 175 12.39 -5.03 13.37
N VAL A 176 13.29 -5.32 12.42
CA VAL A 176 14.34 -6.32 12.64
C VAL A 176 15.55 -5.60 13.22
N LYS A 177 15.96 -6.03 14.42
CA LYS A 177 17.17 -5.53 15.09
C LYS A 177 18.45 -6.10 14.49
#